data_AF-A0A9W7XLE5-F1
#
_entry.id   AF-A0A9W7XLE5-F1
#
_cell.length_a   1.000
_cell.length_b   1.000
_cell.length_c   1.000
_cell.angle_alpha   90.00
_cell.angle_beta   90.00
_cell.angle_gamma   90.00
#
_symmetry.space_group_name_H-M   'P 1'
#
loop_
_entity.id
_entity.type
_entity.pdbx_description
1 polymer ?
#
loop_
_entity_poly.entity_id
_entity_poly.type
_entity_poly.pdbx_seq_one_letter_code
_entity_poly.pdbx_strand_id
1 'polypeptide(L)'
;MFTTPDGQVLPLRLKKYWNRRHDLFERFDEGIQIDEEGWYSVTPELIANHNAERVAQLYNKPESKDYGRICVIDAFCGVGGNSIKFAEWCEHVVAIDIDPVRLSMAKHNAELYGVADRIEFVLGDFFELAPSLVADVVYMSPPWGGPEYLDAEKFDLQNMPFHSGKEWLDRARLISPNIAYFLPRNCDVGQIFNLCPELSCDIEMNFIGDFFKGITVNAVPDSVEGVERLLKSQRETQDDLSSDLAKMAGILKTNSLAFSDLIEKDKALVQETTDMLDKNTANLGKHSGRLTKYRKRAWGTTGMTWLAVLIVVSVFFMLVLFMRIAPGKNEHPSS
;
A
#
# COMPACT_ATOMS: atom_id res chain seq x y z
N MET A 1 -25.15 -6.29 -1.78
CA MET A 1 -24.15 -7.02 -0.98
C MET A 1 -22.96 -7.38 -1.86
N PHE A 2 -21.80 -7.71 -1.29
CA PHE A 2 -20.71 -8.42 -1.96
C PHE A 2 -20.25 -9.59 -1.08
N THR A 3 -19.65 -10.60 -1.68
CA THR A 3 -19.11 -11.76 -0.96
C THR A 3 -17.60 -11.62 -0.82
N THR A 4 -17.09 -11.80 0.39
CA THR A 4 -15.66 -11.80 0.69
C THR A 4 -15.01 -13.13 0.27
N PRO A 5 -13.68 -13.22 0.12
CA PRO A 5 -12.98 -14.45 -0.21
C PRO A 5 -13.23 -15.61 0.78
N ASP A 6 -13.50 -15.31 2.05
CA ASP A 6 -13.86 -16.26 3.11
C ASP A 6 -15.36 -16.57 3.17
N GLY A 7 -16.17 -16.03 2.25
CA GLY A 7 -17.58 -16.38 2.07
C GLY A 7 -18.58 -15.53 2.87
N GLN A 8 -18.15 -14.50 3.59
CA GLN A 8 -19.04 -13.57 4.27
C GLN A 8 -19.77 -12.66 3.28
N VAL A 9 -21.02 -12.34 3.56
CA VAL A 9 -21.86 -11.48 2.72
C VAL A 9 -22.02 -10.12 3.40
N LEU A 10 -21.39 -9.09 2.84
CA LEU A 10 -21.34 -7.74 3.41
C LEU A 10 -22.11 -6.70 2.56
N PRO A 11 -22.66 -5.64 3.17
CA PRO A 11 -23.23 -4.49 2.45
C PRO A 11 -22.23 -3.84 1.50
N LEU A 12 -22.69 -3.37 0.32
CA LEU A 12 -21.81 -2.73 -0.66
C LEU A 12 -21.12 -1.47 -0.13
N ARG A 13 -21.77 -0.75 0.80
CA ARG A 13 -21.19 0.42 1.49
C ARG A 13 -19.89 0.10 2.23
N LEU A 14 -19.70 -1.16 2.65
CA LEU A 14 -18.51 -1.60 3.39
C LEU A 14 -17.33 -1.98 2.49
N LYS A 15 -17.53 -2.10 1.17
CA LYS A 15 -16.51 -2.60 0.24
C LYS A 15 -15.21 -1.79 0.29
N LYS A 16 -15.30 -0.47 0.50
CA LYS A 16 -14.12 0.40 0.62
C LYS A 16 -13.29 0.11 1.87
N TYR A 17 -13.94 -0.26 2.99
CA TYR A 17 -13.26 -0.61 4.23
C TYR A 17 -12.68 -2.03 4.15
N TRP A 18 -13.43 -2.98 3.60
CA TRP A 18 -12.95 -4.34 3.33
C TRP A 18 -11.65 -4.37 2.50
N ASN A 19 -11.59 -3.57 1.43
CA ASN A 19 -10.40 -3.47 0.59
C ASN A 19 -9.18 -2.91 1.33
N ARG A 20 -9.38 -2.22 2.45
CA ARG A 20 -8.35 -1.63 3.29
C ARG A 20 -8.31 -2.27 4.68
N ARG A 21 -8.85 -3.49 4.84
CA ARG A 21 -8.98 -4.16 6.15
C ARG A 21 -7.64 -4.34 6.87
N HIS A 22 -6.54 -4.49 6.12
CA HIS A 22 -5.19 -4.55 6.67
C HIS A 22 -4.66 -3.21 7.19
N ASP A 23 -5.22 -2.09 6.75
CA ASP A 23 -4.93 -0.77 7.34
C ASP A 23 -5.71 -0.59 8.66
N LEU A 24 -6.81 -1.32 8.85
CA LEU A 24 -7.60 -1.30 10.08
C LEU A 24 -7.00 -2.22 11.13
N PHE A 25 -6.63 -3.44 10.72
CA PHE A 25 -5.90 -4.41 11.51
C PHE A 25 -4.90 -5.15 10.62
N GLU A 26 -3.61 -5.04 10.86
CA GLU A 26 -2.55 -5.76 10.13
C GLU A 26 -2.80 -7.28 10.20
N ARG A 27 -3.25 -7.76 11.36
CA ARG A 27 -3.58 -9.17 11.65
C ARG A 27 -5.03 -9.54 11.30
N PHE A 28 -5.68 -8.81 10.38
CA PHE A 28 -7.08 -9.04 10.02
C PHE A 28 -7.41 -10.50 9.69
N ASP A 29 -6.57 -11.14 8.88
CA ASP A 29 -6.79 -12.50 8.39
C ASP A 29 -6.58 -13.58 9.48
N GLU A 30 -6.17 -13.20 10.70
CA GLU A 30 -6.05 -14.10 11.85
C GLU A 30 -7.36 -14.30 12.62
N GLY A 31 -8.45 -13.74 12.10
CA GLY A 31 -9.80 -13.93 12.65
C GLY A 31 -10.32 -12.73 13.41
N ILE A 32 -9.95 -11.51 13.02
CA ILE A 32 -10.49 -10.28 13.60
C ILE A 32 -12.01 -10.24 13.48
N GLN A 33 -12.66 -9.86 14.58
CA GLN A 33 -14.10 -9.65 14.65
C GLN A 33 -14.41 -8.15 14.57
N ILE A 34 -15.33 -7.80 13.68
CA ILE A 34 -15.73 -6.42 13.44
C ILE A 34 -17.19 -6.37 12.97
N ASP A 35 -18.00 -5.56 13.64
CA ASP A 35 -19.40 -5.30 13.27
C ASP A 35 -19.49 -4.21 12.19
N GLU A 36 -20.72 -3.94 11.72
CA GLU A 36 -20.94 -2.96 10.65
C GLU A 36 -20.43 -1.55 11.02
N GLU A 37 -20.58 -1.15 12.28
CA GLU A 37 -20.11 0.15 12.74
C GLU A 37 -18.60 0.20 12.94
N GLY A 38 -18.02 -0.86 13.51
CA GLY A 38 -16.58 -1.00 13.67
C GLY A 38 -15.83 -0.76 12.36
N TRP A 39 -16.36 -1.18 11.21
CA TRP A 39 -15.73 -0.95 9.90
C TRP A 39 -15.42 0.51 9.59
N TYR A 40 -16.25 1.45 10.07
CA TYR A 40 -16.07 2.88 9.81
C TYR A 40 -15.64 3.68 11.03
N SER A 41 -15.80 3.14 12.24
CA SER A 41 -15.43 3.81 13.49
C SER A 41 -14.04 3.40 14.01
N VAL A 42 -13.54 2.21 13.69
CA VAL A 42 -12.23 1.77 14.17
C VAL A 42 -11.12 2.67 13.64
N THR A 43 -10.27 3.14 14.55
CA THR A 43 -9.05 3.87 14.19
C THR A 43 -8.13 2.92 13.41
N PRO A 44 -7.65 3.31 12.22
CA PRO A 44 -6.65 2.51 11.50
C PRO A 44 -5.42 2.22 12.36
N GLU A 45 -4.86 1.02 12.23
CA GLU A 45 -3.84 0.49 13.15
C GLU A 45 -2.60 1.41 13.27
N LEU A 46 -2.12 1.95 12.14
CA LEU A 46 -0.99 2.88 12.12
C LEU A 46 -1.25 4.15 12.95
N ILE A 47 -2.47 4.70 12.88
CA ILE A 47 -2.85 5.89 13.65
C ILE A 47 -3.04 5.54 15.13
N ALA A 48 -3.67 4.39 15.42
CA ALA A 48 -3.83 3.91 16.79
C ALA A 48 -2.47 3.68 17.48
N ASN A 49 -1.51 3.09 16.76
CA ASN A 49 -0.15 2.88 17.25
C ASN A 49 0.58 4.20 17.50
N HIS A 50 0.52 5.13 16.55
CA HIS A 50 1.10 6.48 16.72
C HIS A 50 0.50 7.20 17.93
N ASN A 51 -0.83 7.21 18.07
CA ASN A 51 -1.49 7.82 19.22
C ASN A 51 -1.07 7.17 20.55
N ALA A 52 -0.93 5.84 20.59
CA ALA A 52 -0.49 5.11 21.78
C ALA A 52 0.96 5.45 22.16
N GLU A 53 1.86 5.51 21.19
CA GLU A 53 3.24 5.94 21.38
C GLU A 53 3.30 7.39 21.90
N ARG A 54 2.57 8.31 21.26
CA ARG A 54 2.51 9.72 21.69
C ARG A 54 2.01 9.87 23.11
N VAL A 55 0.94 9.16 23.48
CA VAL A 55 0.40 9.11 24.84
C VAL A 55 1.46 8.59 25.82
N ALA A 56 2.15 7.50 25.49
CA ALA A 56 3.23 6.98 26.33
C ALA A 56 4.36 8.02 26.48
N GLN A 57 4.83 8.65 25.41
CA GLN A 57 5.90 9.65 25.46
C GLN A 57 5.53 10.90 26.27
N LEU A 58 4.30 11.41 26.11
CA LEU A 58 3.84 12.64 26.77
C LEU A 58 3.57 12.46 28.26
N TYR A 59 2.98 11.32 28.63
CA TYR A 59 2.41 11.15 29.97
C TYR A 59 3.19 10.18 30.85
N ASN A 60 4.20 9.47 30.32
CA ASN A 60 5.09 8.67 31.15
C ASN A 60 5.86 9.53 32.16
N LYS A 61 6.11 8.92 33.33
CA LYS A 61 6.87 9.55 34.40
C LYS A 61 8.36 9.57 34.01
N PRO A 62 9.03 10.74 34.07
CA PRO A 62 10.38 10.94 33.53
C PRO A 62 11.48 10.06 34.15
N GLU A 63 11.22 9.39 35.27
CA GLU A 63 12.20 8.55 35.97
C GLU A 63 12.24 7.09 35.49
N SER A 64 11.26 6.60 34.74
CA SER A 64 11.29 5.24 34.20
C SER A 64 11.79 5.22 32.76
N LYS A 65 12.96 4.61 32.54
CA LYS A 65 13.45 4.23 31.20
C LYS A 65 12.63 3.09 30.58
N ASP A 66 11.73 2.49 31.36
CA ASP A 66 10.69 1.59 30.88
C ASP A 66 9.47 2.43 30.52
N TYR A 67 9.07 2.40 29.24
CA TYR A 67 7.91 3.10 28.69
C TYR A 67 6.55 2.66 29.26
N GLY A 68 6.48 1.87 30.33
CA GLY A 68 5.24 1.24 30.80
C GLY A 68 4.96 1.44 32.28
N ARG A 69 4.50 2.63 32.68
CA ARG A 69 3.87 2.85 34.01
C ARG A 69 2.66 3.78 34.00
N ILE A 70 1.94 3.85 32.90
CA ILE A 70 0.69 4.61 32.83
C ILE A 70 -0.49 3.67 32.62
N CYS A 71 -1.55 3.94 33.37
CA CYS A 71 -2.88 3.39 33.14
C CYS A 71 -3.65 4.34 32.21
N VAL A 72 -4.17 3.79 31.11
CA VAL A 72 -4.98 4.54 30.14
C VAL A 72 -6.43 4.04 30.18
N ILE A 73 -7.38 4.96 30.29
CA ILE A 73 -8.79 4.64 30.01
C ILE A 73 -9.06 4.91 28.54
N ASP A 74 -9.46 3.88 27.79
CA ASP A 74 -10.09 4.03 26.49
C ASP A 74 -11.61 4.12 26.71
N ALA A 75 -12.14 5.34 26.69
CA ALA A 75 -13.51 5.63 27.10
C ALA A 75 -14.59 5.08 26.15
N PHE A 76 -14.22 4.75 24.90
CA PHE A 76 -15.10 4.26 23.85
C PHE A 76 -14.36 3.25 22.98
N CYS A 77 -14.06 2.07 23.55
CA CYS A 77 -13.08 1.16 22.94
C CYS A 77 -13.57 0.52 21.64
N GLY A 78 -14.88 0.45 21.40
CA GLY A 78 -15.45 -0.20 20.22
C GLY A 78 -14.99 -1.64 20.10
N VAL A 79 -14.46 -2.00 18.92
CA VAL A 79 -13.88 -3.32 18.64
C VAL A 79 -12.41 -3.44 19.07
N GLY A 80 -11.88 -2.49 19.85
CA GLY A 80 -10.58 -2.58 20.52
C GLY A 80 -9.38 -2.03 19.75
N GLY A 81 -9.56 -1.34 18.63
CA GLY A 81 -8.44 -0.85 17.80
C GLY A 81 -7.43 0.01 18.56
N ASN A 82 -7.89 1.03 19.29
CA ASN A 82 -7.01 1.88 20.12
C ASN A 82 -6.52 1.13 21.36
N SER A 83 -7.42 0.46 22.08
CA SER A 83 -7.11 -0.33 23.28
C SER A 83 -5.98 -1.33 23.08
N ILE A 84 -5.94 -2.05 21.95
CA ILE A 84 -4.86 -2.99 21.59
C ILE A 84 -3.51 -2.27 21.55
N LYS A 85 -3.45 -1.11 20.90
CA LYS A 85 -2.21 -0.33 20.78
C LYS A 85 -1.81 0.34 22.07
N PHE A 86 -2.75 0.83 22.87
CA PHE A 86 -2.42 1.28 24.22
C PHE A 86 -1.83 0.15 25.05
N ALA A 87 -2.33 -1.08 24.94
CA ALA A 87 -1.78 -2.20 25.69
C ALA A 87 -0.36 -2.60 25.23
N GLU A 88 0.04 -2.31 23.98
CA GLU A 88 1.42 -2.51 23.52
C GLU A 88 2.40 -1.50 24.13
N TRP A 89 1.94 -0.26 24.38
CA TRP A 89 2.78 0.86 24.81
C TRP A 89 2.66 1.23 26.29
N CYS A 90 1.54 0.91 26.94
CA CYS A 90 1.20 1.29 28.31
C CYS A 90 1.15 0.06 29.23
N GLU A 91 1.18 0.27 30.55
CA GLU A 91 1.19 -0.84 31.52
C GLU A 91 -0.18 -1.51 31.60
N HIS A 92 -1.23 -0.69 31.62
CA HIS A 92 -2.59 -1.16 31.81
C HIS A 92 -3.58 -0.30 31.04
N VAL A 93 -4.62 -0.93 30.51
CA VAL A 93 -5.71 -0.27 29.79
C VAL A 93 -7.04 -0.66 30.41
N VAL A 94 -7.89 0.32 30.67
CA VAL A 94 -9.31 0.09 30.99
C VAL A 94 -10.12 0.46 29.75
N ALA A 95 -10.63 -0.55 29.05
CA ALA A 95 -11.38 -0.42 27.81
C ALA A 95 -12.89 -0.45 28.11
N ILE A 96 -13.57 0.68 27.87
CA ILE A 96 -14.99 0.86 28.19
C ILE A 96 -15.80 0.89 26.89
N ASP A 97 -16.87 0.10 26.82
CA ASP A 97 -17.91 0.27 25.81
C ASP A 97 -19.28 -0.05 26.40
N ILE A 98 -20.31 0.59 25.87
CA ILE A 98 -21.70 0.39 26.27
C ILE A 98 -22.30 -0.85 25.59
N ASP A 99 -21.75 -1.26 24.45
CA ASP A 99 -22.20 -2.41 23.69
C ASP A 99 -21.45 -3.69 24.12
N PRO A 100 -22.14 -4.68 24.72
CA PRO A 100 -21.50 -5.92 25.16
C PRO A 100 -20.96 -6.77 24.01
N VAL A 101 -21.53 -6.66 22.80
CA VAL A 101 -21.07 -7.38 21.62
C VAL A 101 -19.72 -6.82 21.17
N ARG A 102 -19.58 -5.49 21.11
CA ARG A 102 -18.31 -4.85 20.77
C ARG A 102 -17.24 -5.13 21.80
N LEU A 103 -17.58 -5.10 23.09
CA LEU A 103 -16.64 -5.43 24.15
C LEU A 103 -16.14 -6.88 24.02
N SER A 104 -17.01 -7.82 23.65
CA SER A 104 -16.61 -9.20 23.34
C SER A 104 -15.69 -9.29 22.11
N MET A 105 -15.95 -8.51 21.05
CA MET A 105 -15.08 -8.44 19.88
C MET A 105 -13.72 -7.82 20.24
N ALA A 106 -13.69 -6.75 21.03
CA ALA A 106 -12.48 -6.10 21.50
C ALA A 106 -11.58 -7.07 22.29
N LYS A 107 -12.18 -7.87 23.18
CA LYS A 107 -11.46 -8.90 23.91
C LYS A 107 -10.88 -9.98 22.98
N HIS A 108 -11.69 -10.53 22.07
CA HIS A 108 -11.22 -11.51 21.09
C HIS A 108 -10.09 -10.96 20.21
N ASN A 109 -10.23 -9.73 19.73
CA ASN A 109 -9.21 -9.05 18.92
C ASN A 109 -7.92 -8.87 19.72
N ALA A 110 -8.00 -8.43 20.99
CA ALA A 110 -6.83 -8.28 21.85
C ALA A 110 -6.13 -9.61 22.17
N GLU A 111 -6.87 -10.73 22.24
CA GLU A 111 -6.30 -12.07 22.40
C GLU A 111 -5.47 -12.46 21.18
N LEU A 112 -5.92 -12.13 19.97
CA LEU A 112 -5.12 -12.33 18.75
C LEU A 112 -3.81 -11.55 18.85
N TYR A 113 -3.86 -10.28 19.28
CA TYR A 113 -2.66 -9.44 19.47
C TYR A 113 -1.76 -9.84 20.65
N GLY A 114 -2.22 -10.75 21.52
CA GLY A 114 -1.44 -11.22 22.67
C GLY A 114 -1.28 -10.18 23.78
N VAL A 115 -2.25 -9.26 23.89
CA VAL A 115 -2.21 -8.14 24.86
C VAL A 115 -3.44 -8.06 25.76
N ALA A 116 -4.37 -9.02 25.62
CA ALA A 116 -5.63 -9.03 26.38
C ALA A 116 -5.43 -9.09 27.91
N ASP A 117 -4.32 -9.65 28.39
CA ASP A 117 -3.95 -9.70 29.80
C ASP A 117 -3.62 -8.33 30.41
N ARG A 118 -3.35 -7.33 29.57
CA ARG A 118 -3.10 -5.94 29.97
C ARG A 118 -4.33 -5.03 29.89
N ILE A 119 -5.47 -5.57 29.43
CA ILE A 119 -6.69 -4.80 29.21
C ILE A 119 -7.80 -5.29 30.16
N GLU A 120 -8.31 -4.39 30.99
CA GLU A 120 -9.57 -4.58 31.72
C GLU A 120 -10.74 -4.13 30.84
N PHE A 121 -11.61 -5.06 30.45
CA PHE A 121 -12.78 -4.78 29.63
C PHE A 121 -14.00 -4.51 30.51
N VAL A 122 -14.54 -3.29 30.44
CA VAL A 122 -15.63 -2.82 31.29
C VAL A 122 -16.86 -2.51 30.45
N LEU A 123 -17.96 -3.21 30.71
CA LEU A 123 -19.26 -2.91 30.12
C LEU A 123 -19.93 -1.77 30.91
N GLY A 124 -20.20 -0.65 30.25
CA GLY A 124 -20.97 0.43 30.87
C GLY A 124 -20.93 1.75 30.12
N ASP A 125 -21.71 2.71 30.62
CA ASP A 125 -21.68 4.08 30.13
C ASP A 125 -20.52 4.84 30.79
N PHE A 126 -19.61 5.38 29.97
CA PHE A 126 -18.50 6.21 30.43
C PHE A 126 -18.97 7.38 31.31
N PHE A 127 -20.12 8.01 31.01
CA PHE A 127 -20.65 9.12 31.82
C PHE A 127 -21.02 8.70 33.25
N GLU A 128 -21.52 7.48 33.41
CA GLU A 128 -21.87 6.90 34.72
C GLU A 128 -20.62 6.43 35.47
N LEU A 129 -19.65 5.84 34.76
CA LEU A 129 -18.45 5.25 35.36
C LEU A 129 -17.41 6.31 35.77
N ALA A 130 -17.20 7.34 34.94
CA ALA A 130 -16.10 8.29 35.08
C ALA A 130 -15.92 8.91 36.48
N PRO A 131 -16.97 9.29 37.25
CA PRO A 131 -16.79 9.83 38.61
C PRO A 131 -16.10 8.90 39.60
N SER A 132 -16.01 7.60 39.30
CA SER A 132 -15.42 6.57 40.17
C SER A 132 -14.07 6.03 39.66
N LEU A 133 -13.66 6.41 38.46
CA LEU A 133 -12.43 5.92 37.83
C LEU A 133 -11.22 6.79 38.18
N VAL A 134 -10.05 6.18 38.18
CA VAL A 134 -8.74 6.85 38.35
C VAL A 134 -7.77 6.23 37.35
N ALA A 135 -7.12 7.08 36.54
CA ALA A 135 -6.12 6.67 35.57
C ALA A 135 -5.13 7.81 35.34
N ASP A 136 -3.97 7.51 34.74
CA ASP A 136 -2.99 8.54 34.40
C ASP A 136 -3.45 9.33 33.16
N VAL A 137 -4.14 8.69 32.20
CA VAL A 137 -4.60 9.31 30.95
C VAL A 137 -6.01 8.82 30.59
N VAL A 138 -6.82 9.70 30.00
CA VAL A 138 -8.09 9.33 29.35
C VAL A 138 -7.96 9.54 27.85
N TYR A 139 -8.11 8.48 27.07
CA TYR A 139 -8.27 8.54 25.62
C TYR A 139 -9.76 8.53 25.25
N MET A 140 -10.15 9.47 24.39
CA MET A 140 -11.51 9.63 23.92
C MET A 140 -11.58 9.54 22.40
N SER A 141 -12.35 8.57 21.91
CA SER A 141 -12.78 8.43 20.51
C SER A 141 -14.30 8.19 20.46
N PRO A 142 -15.12 9.17 20.87
CA PRO A 142 -16.57 9.02 20.95
C PRO A 142 -17.20 8.83 19.57
N PRO A 143 -18.45 8.36 19.49
CA PRO A 143 -19.16 8.22 18.22
C PRO A 143 -19.38 9.59 17.56
N TRP A 144 -19.04 9.70 16.28
CA TRP A 144 -19.20 10.94 15.50
C TRP A 144 -20.51 11.02 14.70
N GLY A 145 -21.33 9.97 14.77
CA GLY A 145 -22.61 9.89 14.03
C GLY A 145 -22.51 9.12 12.71
N GLY A 146 -21.50 8.26 12.56
CA GLY A 146 -21.30 7.47 11.35
C GLY A 146 -20.68 8.26 10.20
N PRO A 147 -20.45 7.64 9.02
CA PRO A 147 -19.83 8.29 7.86
C PRO A 147 -20.49 9.60 7.40
N GLU A 148 -21.75 9.81 7.78
CA GLU A 148 -22.58 11.00 7.53
C GLU A 148 -22.02 12.27 8.21
N TYR A 149 -21.09 12.17 9.15
CA TYR A 149 -20.40 13.34 9.74
C TYR A 149 -19.73 14.25 8.69
N LEU A 150 -19.47 13.71 7.50
CA LEU A 150 -18.87 14.39 6.35
C LEU A 150 -19.87 15.18 5.50
N ASP A 151 -21.17 15.09 5.79
CA ASP A 151 -22.21 15.83 5.06
C ASP A 151 -22.14 17.33 5.39
N ALA A 152 -21.55 17.69 6.55
CA ALA A 152 -21.25 19.06 6.92
C ALA A 152 -19.82 19.46 6.52
N GLU A 153 -19.65 20.69 6.00
CA GLU A 153 -18.33 21.24 5.66
C GLU A 153 -17.40 21.30 6.89
N LYS A 154 -17.97 21.68 8.04
CA LYS A 154 -17.29 21.69 9.33
C LYS A 154 -18.09 20.87 10.35
N PHE A 155 -17.38 20.03 11.08
CA PHE A 155 -17.94 19.27 12.19
C PHE A 155 -17.93 20.14 13.44
N ASP A 156 -19.12 20.41 13.98
CA ASP A 156 -19.34 21.19 15.20
C ASP A 156 -19.32 20.27 16.41
N LEU A 157 -18.35 20.47 17.30
CA LEU A 157 -18.20 19.68 18.53
C LEU A 157 -19.40 19.84 19.47
N GLN A 158 -20.18 20.90 19.36
CA GLN A 158 -21.41 21.06 20.14
C GLN A 158 -22.55 20.14 19.66
N ASN A 159 -22.50 19.70 18.40
CA ASN A 159 -23.54 18.87 17.77
C ASN A 159 -23.11 17.40 17.63
N MET A 160 -22.24 16.94 18.52
CA MET A 160 -21.89 15.53 18.62
C MET A 160 -23.09 14.67 19.07
N PRO A 161 -23.17 13.40 18.67
CA PRO A 161 -24.18 12.48 19.17
C PRO A 161 -24.15 12.37 20.70
N PHE A 162 -25.34 12.35 21.31
CA PHE A 162 -25.61 12.16 22.75
C PHE A 162 -25.14 13.31 23.67
N HIS A 163 -23.90 13.76 23.53
CA HIS A 163 -23.31 14.84 24.34
C HIS A 163 -22.37 15.70 23.50
N SER A 164 -22.21 16.96 23.88
CA SER A 164 -21.25 17.88 23.27
C SER A 164 -19.80 17.49 23.57
N GLY A 165 -18.88 17.91 22.71
CA GLY A 165 -17.44 17.77 22.89
C GLY A 165 -16.94 18.33 24.23
N LYS A 166 -17.60 19.36 24.76
CA LYS A 166 -17.29 19.92 26.07
C LYS A 166 -17.74 19.00 27.19
N GLU A 167 -18.94 18.44 27.12
CA GLU A 167 -19.43 17.50 28.14
C GLU A 167 -18.58 16.23 28.21
N TRP A 168 -18.13 15.71 27.06
CA TRP A 168 -17.17 14.59 27.01
C TRP A 168 -15.88 14.93 27.73
N LEU A 169 -15.30 16.10 27.41
CA LEU A 169 -14.07 16.58 28.04
C LEU A 169 -14.24 16.80 29.55
N ASP A 170 -15.30 17.49 29.97
CA ASP A 170 -15.61 17.75 31.38
C ASP A 170 -15.73 16.44 32.15
N ARG A 171 -16.30 15.40 31.53
CA ARG A 171 -16.42 14.06 32.11
C ARG A 171 -15.06 13.38 32.27
N ALA A 172 -14.21 13.42 31.25
CA ALA A 172 -12.85 12.88 31.31
C ALA A 172 -11.97 13.59 32.35
N ARG A 173 -12.15 14.90 32.52
CA ARG A 173 -11.45 15.70 33.54
C ARG A 173 -11.74 15.29 34.98
N LEU A 174 -12.82 14.55 35.25
CA LEU A 174 -13.06 13.97 36.58
C LEU A 174 -12.03 12.89 36.92
N ILE A 175 -11.43 12.26 35.90
CA ILE A 175 -10.51 11.13 36.05
C ILE A 175 -9.06 11.58 35.98
N SER A 176 -8.70 12.36 34.96
CA SER A 176 -7.32 12.82 34.72
C SER A 176 -7.29 14.18 34.01
N PRO A 177 -6.30 15.04 34.30
CA PRO A 177 -6.04 16.23 33.49
C PRO A 177 -5.28 15.93 32.19
N ASN A 178 -4.75 14.72 32.03
CA ASN A 178 -4.09 14.26 30.81
C ASN A 178 -5.12 13.58 29.91
N ILE A 179 -5.43 14.21 28.78
CA ILE A 179 -6.52 13.76 27.91
C ILE A 179 -6.03 13.74 26.46
N ALA A 180 -6.26 12.63 25.78
CA ALA A 180 -6.04 12.50 24.34
C ALA A 180 -7.40 12.31 23.64
N TYR A 181 -7.70 13.16 22.64
CA TYR A 181 -9.01 13.23 22.02
C TYR A 181 -8.89 13.07 20.50
N PHE A 182 -9.41 11.97 19.95
CA PHE A 182 -9.47 11.73 18.52
C PHE A 182 -10.79 12.24 17.92
N LEU A 183 -10.67 13.16 16.96
CA LEU A 183 -11.75 13.97 16.41
C LEU A 183 -11.86 13.84 14.88
N PRO A 184 -13.05 14.14 14.33
CA PRO A 184 -13.26 14.22 12.89
C PRO A 184 -12.29 15.17 12.19
N ARG A 185 -11.87 14.79 10.99
CA ARG A 185 -10.94 15.59 10.15
C ARG A 185 -11.47 16.97 9.73
N ASN A 186 -12.79 17.15 9.69
CA ASN A 186 -13.45 18.41 9.36
C ASN A 186 -13.84 19.21 10.62
N CYS A 187 -13.33 18.85 11.80
CA CYS A 187 -13.59 19.57 13.04
C CYS A 187 -13.15 21.05 12.96
N ASP A 188 -13.94 21.96 13.52
CA ASP A 188 -13.53 23.35 13.65
C ASP A 188 -12.43 23.49 14.70
N VAL A 189 -11.20 23.73 14.25
CA VAL A 189 -10.02 23.88 15.13
C VAL A 189 -10.19 25.04 16.12
N GLY A 190 -10.96 26.07 15.77
CA GLY A 190 -11.26 27.16 16.70
C GLY A 190 -12.07 26.69 17.90
N GLN A 191 -12.94 25.69 17.73
CA GLN A 191 -13.67 25.07 18.84
C GLN A 191 -12.75 24.23 19.73
N ILE A 192 -11.73 23.58 19.17
CA ILE A 192 -10.74 22.81 19.94
C ILE A 192 -10.02 23.72 20.95
N PHE A 193 -9.58 24.91 20.52
CA PHE A 193 -8.96 25.88 21.44
C PHE A 193 -9.93 26.36 22.53
N ASN A 194 -11.22 26.49 22.20
CA ASN A 194 -12.24 26.91 23.16
C ASN A 194 -12.68 25.80 24.12
N LEU A 195 -12.47 24.53 23.78
CA LEU A 195 -12.78 23.40 24.65
C LEU A 195 -11.87 23.34 25.87
N CYS A 196 -10.62 23.76 25.70
CA CYS A 196 -9.56 23.59 26.70
C CYS A 196 -8.79 24.90 26.97
N PRO A 197 -9.44 26.02 27.37
CA PRO A 197 -8.73 27.28 27.58
C PRO A 197 -7.71 27.22 28.73
N GLU A 198 -7.84 26.23 29.63
CA GLU A 198 -6.96 25.99 30.78
C GLU A 198 -5.96 24.85 30.55
N LEU A 199 -5.90 24.26 29.35
CA LEU A 199 -4.95 23.19 29.04
C LEU A 199 -4.07 23.62 27.87
N SER A 200 -2.78 23.36 28.03
CA SER A 200 -1.87 23.39 26.90
C SER A 200 -2.15 22.17 26.02
N CYS A 201 -2.43 22.42 24.74
CA CYS A 201 -2.84 21.38 23.79
C CYS A 201 -1.83 21.26 22.65
N ASP A 202 -1.50 20.03 22.30
CA ASP A 202 -0.81 19.65 21.06
C ASP A 202 -1.84 19.04 20.10
N ILE A 203 -1.87 19.52 18.85
CA ILE A 203 -2.87 19.14 17.86
C ILE A 203 -2.15 18.50 16.68
N GLU A 204 -2.45 17.23 16.42
CA GLU A 204 -1.86 16.45 15.34
C GLU A 204 -2.89 16.07 14.29
N MET A 205 -2.52 16.21 13.03
CA MET A 205 -3.32 15.78 11.89
C MET A 205 -2.87 14.39 11.45
N ASN A 206 -3.78 13.43 11.44
CA ASN A 206 -3.47 12.03 11.15
C ASN A 206 -3.71 11.70 9.67
N PHE A 207 -2.70 11.16 9.00
CA PHE A 207 -2.76 10.79 7.58
C PHE A 207 -2.45 9.30 7.39
N ILE A 208 -3.03 8.71 6.33
CA ILE A 208 -2.60 7.41 5.80
C ILE A 208 -2.35 7.57 4.31
N GLY A 209 -1.09 7.53 3.91
CA GLY A 209 -0.67 8.07 2.62
C GLY A 209 -1.08 9.55 2.55
N ASP A 210 -1.71 9.95 1.45
CA ASP A 210 -2.17 11.34 1.26
C ASP A 210 -3.57 11.61 1.87
N PHE A 211 -4.17 10.63 2.55
CA PHE A 211 -5.55 10.75 3.04
C PHE A 211 -5.60 11.21 4.49
N PHE A 212 -6.11 12.42 4.70
CA PHE A 212 -6.42 12.94 6.04
C PHE A 212 -7.56 12.14 6.71
N LYS A 213 -7.30 11.59 7.89
CA LYS A 213 -8.22 10.70 8.61
C LYS A 213 -8.93 11.37 9.77
N GLY A 214 -8.21 12.16 10.58
CA GLY A 214 -8.76 12.78 11.78
C GLY A 214 -7.70 13.60 12.51
N ILE A 215 -8.12 14.27 13.56
CA ILE A 215 -7.26 15.11 14.39
C ILE A 215 -7.12 14.45 15.76
N THR A 216 -5.90 14.35 16.28
CA THR A 216 -5.67 13.97 17.68
C THR A 216 -5.30 15.22 18.46
N VAL A 217 -5.97 15.46 19.58
CA VAL A 217 -5.66 16.56 20.50
C VAL A 217 -5.12 15.95 21.79
N ASN A 218 -3.86 16.23 22.12
CA ASN A 218 -3.23 15.81 23.36
C ASN A 218 -3.18 17.02 24.31
N ALA A 219 -3.92 16.95 25.40
CA ALA A 219 -4.00 17.99 26.41
C ALA A 219 -3.16 17.62 27.64
N VAL A 220 -2.39 18.58 28.13
CA VAL A 220 -1.63 18.51 29.39
C VAL A 220 -2.04 19.66 30.31
N PRO A 221 -1.84 19.54 31.64
CA PRO A 221 -2.02 20.66 32.55
C PRO A 221 -1.21 21.89 32.09
N ASP A 222 -1.84 23.07 32.09
CA ASP A 222 -1.17 24.34 31.74
C ASP A 222 -0.20 24.78 32.85
N SER A 223 0.94 24.09 32.87
CA SER A 223 2.01 24.19 33.84
C SER A 223 3.33 24.17 33.08
N VAL A 224 4.38 24.75 33.66
CA VAL A 224 5.72 24.77 33.03
C VAL A 224 6.16 23.35 32.65
N GLU A 225 5.96 22.38 33.55
CA GLU A 225 6.27 20.97 33.30
C GLU A 225 5.40 20.34 32.19
N GLY A 226 4.12 20.71 32.10
CA GLY A 226 3.25 20.27 31.00
C GLY A 226 3.73 20.77 29.65
N VAL A 227 4.03 22.08 29.55
CA VAL A 227 4.53 22.70 28.32
C VAL A 227 5.91 22.15 27.95
N GLU A 228 6.81 21.94 28.91
CA GLU A 228 8.10 21.30 28.68
C GLU A 228 7.96 19.87 28.15
N ARG A 229 6.98 19.09 28.64
CA ARG A 229 6.67 17.76 28.10
C ARG A 229 6.21 17.82 26.65
N LEU A 230 5.33 18.75 26.29
CA LEU A 230 4.92 18.95 24.89
C LEU A 230 6.11 19.30 23.99
N LEU A 231 6.93 20.28 24.40
CA LEU A 231 8.08 20.73 23.62
C LEU A 231 9.15 19.65 23.48
N LYS A 232 9.41 18.87 24.54
CA LYS A 232 10.33 17.75 24.49
C LYS A 232 9.84 16.70 23.50
N SER A 233 8.56 16.36 23.59
CA SER A 233 7.98 15.33 22.74
C SER A 233 7.93 15.74 21.26
N GLN A 234 7.62 17.00 20.95
CA GLN A 234 7.70 17.52 19.57
C GLN A 234 9.13 17.44 19.00
N ARG A 235 10.16 17.66 19.83
CA ARG A 235 11.56 17.51 19.40
C ARG A 235 11.92 16.05 19.14
N GLU A 236 11.52 15.14 20.01
CA GLU A 236 11.74 13.69 19.83
C GLU A 236 11.10 13.22 18.52
N THR A 237 9.83 13.58 18.25
CA THR A 237 9.15 13.28 16.99
C THR A 237 9.89 13.86 15.78
N GLN A 238 10.40 15.09 15.88
CA GLN A 238 11.15 15.73 14.80
C GLN A 238 12.49 15.03 14.53
N ASP A 239 13.17 14.56 15.57
CA ASP A 239 14.42 13.83 15.47
C ASP A 239 14.20 12.44 14.85
N ASP A 240 13.15 11.73 15.26
CA ASP A 240 12.76 10.43 14.69
C ASP A 240 12.39 10.56 13.21
N LEU A 241 11.57 11.55 12.85
CA LEU A 241 11.25 11.83 11.44
C LEU A 241 12.51 12.15 10.63
N SER A 242 13.44 12.93 11.20
CA SER A 242 14.70 13.27 10.54
C SER A 242 15.59 12.04 10.32
N SER A 243 15.62 11.13 11.31
CA SER A 243 16.32 9.85 11.23
C SER A 243 15.74 8.94 10.15
N ASP A 244 14.42 8.82 10.07
CA ASP A 244 13.74 7.99 9.08
C ASP A 244 13.88 8.55 7.66
N LEU A 245 13.82 9.87 7.48
CA LEU A 245 14.15 10.51 6.20
C LEU A 245 15.58 10.18 5.76
N ALA A 246 16.54 10.18 6.69
CA ALA A 246 17.92 9.80 6.39
C ALA A 246 18.03 8.33 5.99
N LYS A 247 17.34 7.41 6.68
CA LYS A 247 17.29 5.98 6.31
C LYS A 247 16.67 5.78 4.93
N MET A 248 15.53 6.41 4.66
CA MET A 248 14.84 6.33 3.36
C MET A 248 15.71 6.88 2.23
N ALA A 249 16.40 8.00 2.45
CA ALA A 249 17.36 8.53 1.48
C ALA A 249 18.51 7.54 1.20
N GLY A 250 18.98 6.83 2.24
CA GLY A 250 19.96 5.74 2.09
C GLY A 250 19.44 4.57 1.26
N ILE A 251 18.20 4.14 1.50
CA ILE A 251 17.53 3.08 0.72
C ILE A 251 17.37 3.51 -0.74
N LEU A 252 16.88 4.74 -0.97
CA LEU A 252 16.68 5.28 -2.31
C LEU A 252 18.00 5.37 -3.09
N LYS A 253 19.08 5.81 -2.44
CA LYS A 253 20.42 5.82 -3.01
C LYS A 253 20.88 4.41 -3.40
N THR A 254 20.65 3.43 -2.53
CA THR A 254 21.03 2.03 -2.78
C THR A 254 20.26 1.46 -3.97
N ASN A 255 18.95 1.67 -4.03
CA ASN A 255 18.10 1.24 -5.15
C ASN A 255 18.50 1.93 -6.46
N SER A 256 18.83 3.22 -6.42
CA SER A 256 19.28 3.98 -7.58
C SER A 256 20.63 3.47 -8.12
N LEU A 257 21.58 3.15 -7.23
CA LEU A 257 22.85 2.54 -7.62
C LEU A 257 22.64 1.15 -8.24
N ALA A 258 21.82 0.31 -7.63
CA ALA A 258 21.50 -1.02 -8.17
C ALA A 258 20.83 -0.94 -9.55
N PHE A 259 19.94 0.04 -9.74
CA PHE A 259 19.31 0.28 -11.04
C PHE A 259 20.31 0.80 -12.09
N SER A 260 21.24 1.66 -11.69
CA SER A 260 22.32 2.12 -12.56
C SER A 260 23.22 0.96 -13.03
N ASP A 261 23.61 0.07 -12.11
CA ASP A 261 24.41 -1.12 -12.44
C ASP A 261 23.66 -2.07 -13.40
N LEU A 262 22.34 -2.20 -13.24
CA LEU A 262 21.50 -2.98 -14.16
C LEU A 262 21.46 -2.35 -15.56
N ILE A 263 21.30 -1.02 -15.65
CA ILE A 263 21.33 -0.31 -16.94
C ILE A 263 22.69 -0.50 -17.63
N GLU A 264 23.79 -0.43 -16.89
CA GLU A 264 25.12 -0.59 -17.46
C GLU A 264 25.33 -2.00 -18.04
N LYS A 265 24.84 -3.04 -17.32
CA LYS A 265 24.84 -4.43 -17.81
C LYS A 265 23.96 -4.61 -19.04
N ASP A 266 22.74 -4.06 -19.04
CA ASP A 266 21.83 -4.15 -20.18
C ASP A 266 22.39 -3.44 -21.41
N LYS A 267 23.03 -2.28 -21.24
CA LYS A 267 23.71 -1.56 -22.32
C LYS A 267 24.85 -2.39 -22.93
N ALA A 268 25.64 -3.06 -22.10
CA ALA A 268 26.71 -3.95 -22.57
C ALA A 268 26.15 -5.14 -23.37
N LEU A 269 25.06 -5.76 -22.89
CA LEU A 269 24.41 -6.89 -23.55
C LEU A 269 23.78 -6.50 -24.89
N VAL A 270 23.15 -5.31 -24.96
CA VAL A 270 22.60 -4.76 -26.20
C VAL A 270 23.71 -4.48 -27.23
N GLN A 271 24.85 -3.94 -26.80
CA GLN A 271 26.00 -3.71 -27.69
C GLN A 271 26.53 -5.03 -28.25
N GLU A 272 26.70 -6.06 -27.41
CA GLU A 272 27.13 -7.39 -27.86
C GLU A 272 26.14 -7.99 -28.87
N THR A 273 24.84 -7.88 -28.59
CA THR A 273 23.79 -8.37 -29.50
C THR A 273 23.82 -7.65 -30.84
N THR A 274 24.06 -6.33 -30.84
CA THR A 274 24.18 -5.51 -32.04
C THR A 274 25.41 -5.92 -32.87
N ASP A 275 26.56 -6.11 -32.21
CA ASP A 275 27.79 -6.57 -32.86
C ASP A 275 27.63 -7.98 -33.47
N MET A 276 26.89 -8.88 -32.82
CA MET A 276 26.55 -10.19 -33.37
C MET A 276 25.60 -10.08 -34.57
N LEU A 277 24.62 -9.17 -34.52
CA LEU A 277 23.70 -8.92 -35.62
C LEU A 277 24.43 -8.38 -36.85
N ASP A 278 25.37 -7.45 -36.67
CA ASP A 278 26.20 -6.87 -37.72
C ASP A 278 27.12 -7.92 -38.36
N LYS A 279 27.71 -8.80 -37.56
CA LYS A 279 28.48 -9.95 -38.07
C LYS A 279 27.61 -10.90 -38.89
N ASN A 280 26.38 -11.19 -38.42
CA ASN A 280 25.45 -12.07 -39.11
C ASN A 280 24.94 -11.47 -40.42
N THR A 281 24.56 -10.19 -40.43
CA THR A 281 24.14 -9.49 -41.66
C THR A 281 25.27 -9.40 -42.67
N ALA A 282 26.51 -9.13 -42.24
CA ALA A 282 27.70 -9.15 -43.10
C ALA A 282 27.95 -10.55 -43.71
N ASN A 283 27.79 -11.62 -42.93
CA ASN A 283 27.94 -12.99 -43.42
C ASN A 283 26.83 -13.37 -44.41
N LEU A 284 25.57 -13.02 -44.12
CA LEU A 284 24.45 -13.22 -45.05
C LEU A 284 24.66 -12.45 -46.36
N GLY A 285 25.20 -11.23 -46.31
CA GLY A 285 25.59 -10.46 -47.48
C GLY A 285 26.65 -11.17 -48.33
N LYS A 286 27.68 -11.75 -47.71
CA LYS A 286 28.70 -12.55 -48.41
C LYS A 286 28.10 -13.80 -49.06
N HIS A 287 27.22 -14.53 -48.38
CA HIS A 287 26.58 -15.72 -48.93
C HIS A 287 25.61 -15.39 -50.08
N SER A 288 24.83 -14.33 -49.94
CA SER A 288 23.97 -13.79 -51.02
C SER A 288 24.79 -13.36 -52.26
N GLY A 289 25.93 -12.70 -52.04
CA GLY A 289 26.88 -12.34 -53.10
C GLY A 289 27.49 -13.54 -53.83
N ARG A 290 27.68 -14.67 -53.14
CA ARG A 290 28.13 -15.92 -53.78
C ARG A 290 26.99 -16.57 -54.58
N LEU A 291 25.78 -16.63 -54.04
CA LEU A 291 24.60 -17.18 -54.73
C LEU A 291 24.27 -16.41 -56.02
N THR A 292 24.39 -15.09 -56.01
CA THR A 292 24.20 -14.27 -57.23
C THR A 292 25.28 -14.52 -58.30
N LYS A 293 26.53 -14.78 -57.91
CA LYS A 293 27.60 -15.22 -58.83
C LYS A 293 27.30 -16.59 -59.44
N TYR A 294 26.84 -17.55 -58.65
CA TYR A 294 26.42 -18.87 -59.16
C TYR A 294 25.23 -18.76 -60.11
N ARG A 295 24.23 -17.92 -59.79
CA ARG A 295 23.07 -17.67 -60.65
C ARG A 295 23.46 -17.07 -62.01
N LYS A 296 24.37 -16.08 -62.03
CA LYS A 296 24.89 -15.50 -63.29
C LYS A 296 25.65 -16.53 -64.12
N ARG A 297 26.45 -17.39 -63.50
CA ARG A 297 27.23 -18.42 -64.20
C ARG A 297 26.34 -19.54 -64.76
N ALA A 298 25.30 -19.93 -64.03
CA ALA A 298 24.33 -20.92 -64.48
C ALA A 298 23.58 -20.46 -65.73
N TRP A 299 23.19 -19.18 -65.80
CA TRP A 299 22.47 -18.63 -66.96
C TRP A 299 23.31 -18.66 -68.27
N GLY A 300 24.63 -18.48 -68.16
CA GLY A 300 25.54 -18.57 -69.31
C GLY A 300 25.67 -20.00 -69.86
N THR A 301 25.75 -21.01 -69.00
CA THR A 301 25.84 -22.41 -69.43
C THR A 301 24.54 -22.94 -70.01
N THR A 302 23.38 -22.55 -69.46
CA THR A 302 22.08 -23.00 -69.96
C THR A 302 21.80 -22.47 -71.37
N GLY A 303 22.18 -21.22 -71.66
CA GLY A 303 22.07 -20.66 -73.01
C GLY A 303 22.93 -21.40 -74.03
N MET A 304 24.18 -21.72 -73.67
CA MET A 304 25.07 -22.51 -74.53
C MET A 304 24.57 -23.94 -74.76
N THR A 305 24.01 -24.60 -73.75
CA THR A 305 23.45 -25.95 -73.91
C THR A 305 22.25 -25.97 -74.85
N TRP A 306 21.35 -24.99 -74.75
CA TRP A 306 20.20 -24.89 -75.65
C TRP A 306 20.63 -24.60 -77.10
N LEU A 307 21.67 -23.78 -77.30
CA LEU A 307 22.23 -23.52 -78.62
C LEU A 307 22.84 -24.80 -79.25
N ALA A 308 23.59 -25.58 -78.47
CA ALA A 308 24.17 -26.83 -78.94
C ALA A 308 23.09 -27.86 -79.32
N VAL A 309 22.03 -27.99 -78.52
CA VAL A 309 20.88 -28.85 -78.84
C VAL A 309 20.23 -28.43 -80.17
N LEU A 310 20.06 -27.13 -80.40
CA LEU A 310 19.48 -26.59 -81.63
C LEU A 310 20.32 -26.94 -82.88
N ILE A 311 21.65 -26.89 -82.76
CA ILE A 311 22.58 -27.27 -83.85
C ILE A 311 22.47 -28.77 -84.16
N VAL A 312 22.41 -29.63 -83.14
CA VAL A 312 22.27 -31.08 -83.36
C VAL A 312 20.96 -31.41 -84.07
N VAL A 313 19.86 -30.76 -83.65
CA VAL A 313 18.54 -30.94 -84.28
C VAL A 313 18.55 -30.45 -85.73
N SER A 314 19.21 -29.33 -86.04
CA SER A 314 19.26 -28.82 -87.42
C SER A 314 20.07 -29.72 -88.36
N VAL A 315 21.20 -30.27 -87.89
CA VAL A 315 22.01 -31.23 -88.66
C VAL A 315 21.23 -32.52 -88.91
N PHE A 316 20.48 -33.01 -87.92
CA PHE A 316 19.61 -34.17 -88.09
C PHE A 316 18.55 -33.94 -89.18
N PHE A 317 17.88 -32.78 -89.17
CA PHE A 317 16.93 -32.42 -90.22
C PHE A 317 17.56 -32.34 -91.61
N MET A 318 18.77 -31.77 -91.72
CA MET A 318 19.56 -31.74 -92.96
C MET A 318 19.86 -33.14 -93.49
N LEU A 319 20.28 -34.08 -92.62
CA LEU A 319 20.57 -35.47 -93.01
C LEU A 319 19.32 -36.22 -93.48
N VAL A 320 18.18 -36.02 -92.81
CA VAL A 320 16.89 -36.60 -93.22
C VAL A 320 16.45 -36.06 -94.58
N LEU A 321 16.64 -34.76 -94.85
CA LEU A 321 16.39 -34.17 -96.17
C LEU A 321 17.31 -34.76 -97.24
N PHE A 322 18.59 -34.98 -96.91
CA PHE A 322 19.57 -35.55 -97.85
C PHE A 322 19.24 -37.00 -98.24
N MET A 323 18.84 -37.84 -97.27
CA MET A 323 18.37 -39.21 -97.55
C MET A 323 17.12 -39.25 -98.43
N ARG A 324 16.28 -38.22 -98.40
CA ARG A 324 15.05 -38.15 -99.20
C ARG A 324 15.29 -37.71 -100.65
N ILE A 325 16.47 -37.18 -100.97
CA ILE A 325 16.78 -36.56 -102.27
C ILE A 325 17.80 -37.37 -103.12
N ALA A 326 18.51 -38.36 -102.55
CA ALA A 326 19.46 -39.19 -103.30
C ALA A 326 18.79 -40.46 -103.90
N PRO A 327 18.68 -40.62 -105.24
CA PRO A 327 18.09 -41.79 -105.86
C PRO A 327 19.12 -42.91 -106.06
N GLY A 328 18.84 -44.12 -105.58
CA GLY A 328 19.64 -45.32 -105.84
C GLY A 328 19.39 -45.85 -107.26
N LYS A 329 20.43 -45.86 -108.09
CA LYS A 329 20.47 -46.62 -109.36
C LYS A 329 20.78 -48.08 -109.05
N ASN A 330 19.93 -49.00 -109.50
CA ASN A 330 20.27 -50.41 -109.67
C ASN A 330 19.82 -50.85 -111.09
N GLU A 331 20.82 -51.19 -111.90
CA GLU A 331 20.72 -51.97 -113.14
C GLU A 331 20.55 -53.46 -112.80
N HIS A 332 19.79 -54.23 -113.60
CA HIS A 332 20.19 -55.54 -114.20
C HIS A 332 19.07 -56.24 -115.02
N PRO A 333 19.32 -57.31 -115.84
CA PRO A 333 19.00 -57.33 -117.28
C PRO A 333 18.16 -58.55 -117.76
N SER A 334 18.07 -58.66 -119.10
CA SER A 334 17.83 -59.83 -119.97
C SER A 334 16.49 -60.57 -119.89
N SER A 335 15.67 -60.48 -120.94
CA SER A 335 15.67 -61.37 -122.12
C SER A 335 14.52 -61.01 -123.06
#